data_AF-A0A1C5LEG0-F1
#
_entry.id   AF-A0A1C5LEG0-F1
#
_cell.length_a   1.000
_cell.length_b   1.000
_cell.length_c   1.000
_cell.angle_alpha   90.00
_cell.angle_beta   90.00
_cell.angle_gamma   90.00
#
_symmetry.space_group_name_H-M   'P 1'
#
loop_
_entity.id
_entity.type
_entity.pdbx_description
1 polymer ?
#
loop_
_entity_poly.entity_id
_entity_poly.type
_entity_poly.pdbx_seq_one_letter_code
_entity_poly.pdbx_strand_id
1 'polypeptide(L)'
;MTRTITFNELRNIKDSLPEGSMHRIADELNISVETVRNFFGGQNFKDGKCVGIHLEPGPDGGLVMLDDTTVLEKALAILKEEAEA
;
A
#
# COMPACT_ATOMS: atom_id res chain seq x y z
N MET A 1 -13.23 4.80 1.96
CA MET A 1 -13.24 4.96 3.44
C MET A 1 -11.86 5.43 3.84
N THR A 2 -11.74 6.44 4.69
CA THR A 2 -10.42 6.90 5.16
C THR A 2 -9.91 5.97 6.25
N ARG A 3 -8.68 5.47 6.13
CA ARG A 3 -8.08 4.55 7.11
C ARG A 3 -6.68 5.02 7.50
N THR A 4 -6.44 5.13 8.79
CA THR A 4 -5.14 5.54 9.33
C THR A 4 -4.33 4.31 9.69
N ILE A 5 -3.10 4.22 9.16
CA ILE A 5 -2.18 3.10 9.35
C ILE A 5 -0.76 3.65 9.56
N THR A 6 0.12 2.93 10.24
CA THR A 6 1.53 3.36 10.38
C THR A 6 2.34 2.93 9.16
N PHE A 7 3.45 3.63 8.90
CA PHE A 7 4.37 3.22 7.83
C PHE A 7 4.92 1.81 8.06
N ASN A 8 5.18 1.44 9.31
CA ASN A 8 5.64 0.10 9.67
C ASN A 8 4.62 -0.99 9.31
N GLU A 9 3.33 -0.74 9.58
CA GLU A 9 2.24 -1.66 9.20
C GLU A 9 2.14 -1.82 7.67
N LEU A 10 2.22 -0.72 6.91
CA LEU A 10 2.25 -0.79 5.43
C LEU A 10 3.43 -1.61 4.92
N ARG A 11 4.60 -1.44 5.53
CA ARG A 11 5.78 -2.25 5.20
C ARG A 11 5.56 -3.73 5.53
N ASN A 12 4.96 -4.03 6.68
CA ASN A 12 4.70 -5.41 7.12
C ASN A 12 3.74 -6.14 6.16
N ILE A 13 2.68 -5.46 5.73
CA ILE A 13 1.73 -5.99 4.74
C ILE A 13 2.44 -6.25 3.41
N LYS A 14 3.25 -5.29 2.94
CA LYS A 14 4.03 -5.46 1.71
C LYS A 14 5.00 -6.64 1.79
N ASP A 15 5.66 -6.82 2.93
CA ASP A 15 6.60 -7.92 3.17
C ASP A 15 5.89 -9.29 3.22
N SER A 16 4.66 -9.30 3.73
CA SER A 16 3.83 -10.50 3.78
C SER A 16 3.29 -10.93 2.41
N LEU A 17 3.23 -10.02 1.41
CA LEU A 17 2.63 -10.31 0.11
C LEU A 17 3.50 -11.25 -0.72
N PRO A 18 2.91 -12.28 -1.37
CA PRO A 18 3.64 -13.13 -2.29
C PRO A 18 4.17 -12.37 -3.49
N GLU A 19 5.20 -12.93 -4.11
CA GLU A 19 5.74 -12.43 -5.37
C GLU A 19 4.64 -12.35 -6.45
N GLY A 20 4.64 -11.25 -7.21
CA GLY A 20 3.60 -11.00 -8.22
C GLY A 20 2.33 -10.32 -7.69
N SER A 21 2.09 -10.27 -6.38
CA SER A 21 0.92 -9.56 -5.81
C SER A 21 0.80 -8.12 -6.26
N MET A 22 1.93 -7.39 -6.29
CA MET A 22 1.94 -5.99 -6.74
C MET A 22 1.48 -5.84 -8.19
N HIS A 23 1.81 -6.81 -9.05
CA HIS A 23 1.39 -6.84 -10.45
C HIS A 23 -0.11 -7.16 -10.55
N ARG A 24 -0.59 -8.13 -9.75
CA ARG A 24 -2.01 -8.49 -9.68
C ARG A 24 -2.88 -7.32 -9.22
N ILE A 25 -2.45 -6.59 -8.18
CA ILE A 25 -3.17 -5.40 -7.66
C ILE A 25 -3.17 -4.28 -8.70
N ALA A 26 -2.04 -4.07 -9.38
CA ALA A 26 -1.91 -3.04 -10.41
C ALA A 26 -2.86 -3.30 -11.59
N ASP A 27 -2.94 -4.54 -12.08
CA ASP A 27 -3.83 -4.95 -13.17
C ASP A 27 -5.31 -4.81 -12.76
N GLU A 28 -5.67 -5.30 -11.58
CA GLU A 28 -7.03 -5.23 -11.02
C GLU A 28 -7.54 -3.79 -10.85
N LEU A 29 -6.67 -2.89 -10.38
CA LEU A 29 -7.03 -1.49 -10.15
C LEU A 29 -6.76 -0.61 -11.38
N ASN A 30 -6.29 -1.20 -12.49
CA ASN A 30 -5.89 -0.50 -13.70
C ASN A 30 -4.90 0.66 -13.44
N ILE A 31 -3.96 0.45 -12.52
CA ILE A 31 -2.89 1.39 -12.18
C ILE A 31 -1.53 0.78 -12.48
N SER A 32 -0.48 1.59 -12.43
CA SER A 32 0.88 1.09 -12.65
C SER A 32 1.43 0.40 -11.39
N VAL A 33 2.28 -0.62 -11.58
CA VAL A 33 2.96 -1.32 -10.48
C VAL A 33 3.81 -0.34 -9.65
N GLU A 34 4.36 0.70 -10.27
CA GLU A 34 5.04 1.79 -9.56
C GLU A 34 4.09 2.50 -8.59
N THR A 35 2.82 2.72 -8.95
CA THR A 35 1.82 3.36 -8.09
C THR A 35 1.53 2.50 -6.87
N VAL A 36 1.37 1.18 -7.06
CA VAL A 36 1.20 0.21 -5.96
C VAL A 36 2.46 0.19 -5.08
N ARG A 37 3.65 0.19 -5.67
CA ARG A 37 4.91 0.20 -4.93
C ARG A 37 5.08 1.49 -4.12
N ASN A 38 4.68 2.63 -4.69
CA ASN A 38 4.70 3.92 -4.02
C ASN A 38 3.72 3.95 -2.84
N PHE A 39 2.55 3.31 -2.98
CA PHE A 39 1.56 3.19 -1.92
C PHE A 39 2.09 2.50 -0.65
N PHE A 40 2.85 1.41 -0.80
CA PHE A 40 3.44 0.69 0.33
C PHE A 40 4.77 1.27 0.86
N GLY A 41 5.12 2.50 0.47
CA GLY A 41 6.32 3.18 0.97
C GLY A 41 7.49 3.24 -0.01
N GLY A 42 7.21 3.55 -1.27
CA GLY A 42 8.26 3.89 -2.24
C GLY A 42 8.97 5.19 -1.84
N GLN A 43 10.31 5.14 -1.76
CA GLN A 43 11.16 6.28 -1.38
C GLN A 43 11.15 7.46 -2.37
N ASN A 44 10.40 7.38 -3.48
CA ASN A 44 10.47 8.34 -4.58
C ASN A 44 9.16 9.12 -4.74
N PHE A 45 8.67 9.71 -3.66
CA PHE A 45 7.55 10.67 -3.71
C PHE A 45 8.11 12.07 -3.97
N LYS A 46 8.66 12.30 -5.17
CA LYS A 46 9.26 13.59 -5.54
C LYS A 46 8.37 14.48 -6.40
N ASP A 47 7.27 13.98 -6.97
CA ASP A 47 6.49 14.76 -7.93
C ASP A 47 4.99 14.38 -7.94
N GLY A 48 4.20 15.11 -7.15
CA GLY A 48 3.02 15.80 -7.69
C GLY A 48 1.73 15.05 -8.04
N LYS A 49 1.55 13.74 -7.78
CA LYS A 49 0.22 13.09 -7.90
C LYS A 49 -0.07 12.19 -6.71
N CYS A 50 -0.47 12.82 -5.61
CA CYS A 50 -0.83 12.15 -4.37
C CYS A 50 -2.16 11.42 -4.54
N VAL A 51 -2.11 10.11 -4.74
CA VAL A 51 -3.23 9.23 -4.40
C VAL A 51 -3.29 9.16 -2.87
N GLY A 52 -3.83 10.19 -2.23
CA GLY A 52 -4.40 10.13 -0.87
C GLY A 52 -3.52 9.63 0.27
N ILE A 53 -2.21 9.89 0.29
CA ILE A 53 -1.31 9.49 1.40
C ILE A 53 -0.83 10.74 2.14
N HIS A 54 -1.33 10.99 3.34
CA HIS A 54 -0.80 12.04 4.24
C HIS A 54 0.21 11.42 5.20
N LEU A 55 1.47 11.86 5.17
CA LEU A 55 2.55 11.34 6.02
C LEU A 55 2.89 12.38 7.12
N GLU A 56 2.54 12.06 8.36
CA GLU A 56 2.99 12.83 9.52
C GLU A 56 4.29 12.23 10.08
N PRO A 57 5.36 13.02 10.29
CA PRO A 57 6.60 12.51 10.86
C PRO A 57 6.39 12.06 12.32
N GLY A 58 6.83 10.85 12.64
CA GLY A 58 6.68 10.25 13.97
C GLY A 58 7.66 9.11 14.23
N PRO A 59 7.76 8.62 15.49
CA PRO A 59 8.81 7.71 15.95
C PRO A 59 8.90 6.32 15.26
N ASP A 60 7.96 5.97 14.36
CA ASP A 60 7.92 4.68 13.66
C ASP A 60 7.82 4.82 12.11
N GLY A 61 8.38 5.91 11.58
CA GLY A 61 8.29 6.23 10.14
C GLY A 61 7.03 7.01 9.76
N GLY A 62 6.24 7.39 10.76
CA GLY A 62 5.10 8.29 10.62
C GLY A 62 3.73 7.62 10.50
N LEU A 63 2.69 8.41 10.75
CA LEU A 63 1.31 8.01 10.49
C LEU A 63 0.98 8.30 9.04
N VAL A 64 0.34 7.33 8.41
CA VAL A 64 -0.12 7.38 7.02
C VAL A 64 -1.63 7.34 7.02
N MET A 65 -2.26 8.44 6.62
CA MET A 65 -3.69 8.41 6.31
C MET A 65 -3.90 8.06 4.85
N LEU A 66 -4.69 7.02 4.61
CA LEU A 66 -5.11 6.56 3.30
C LEU A 66 -6.53 7.05 3.03
N ASP A 67 -6.69 7.91 2.03
CA ASP A 67 -8.01 8.34 1.55
C ASP A 67 -8.69 7.19 0.78
N ASP A 68 -7.88 6.48 -0.01
CA ASP A 68 -8.28 5.33 -0.80
C ASP A 68 -7.56 4.08 -0.30
N THR A 69 -8.32 3.15 0.27
CA THR A 69 -7.79 1.89 0.80
C THR A 69 -7.84 0.76 -0.21
N THR A 70 -8.19 1.01 -1.47
CA THR A 70 -8.47 -0.07 -2.42
C THR A 70 -7.24 -0.94 -2.68
N VAL A 71 -6.06 -0.33 -2.76
CA VAL A 71 -4.76 -1.03 -2.85
C VAL A 71 -4.50 -1.89 -1.61
N LEU A 72 -4.76 -1.34 -0.42
CA LEU A 72 -4.59 -2.03 0.85
C LEU A 72 -5.55 -3.23 0.97
N GLU A 73 -6.81 -3.05 0.60
CA GLU A 73 -7.84 -4.08 0.65
C GLU A 73 -7.54 -5.23 -0.31
N LYS A 74 -7.04 -4.92 -1.52
CA LYS A 74 -6.61 -5.93 -2.49
C LYS A 74 -5.40 -6.72 -1.99
N ALA A 75 -4.43 -6.04 -1.37
CA ALA A 75 -3.30 -6.73 -0.73
C ALA A 75 -3.78 -7.68 0.38
N LEU A 76 -4.63 -7.20 1.29
CA LEU A 76 -5.18 -8.04 2.37
C LEU A 76 -6.00 -9.21 1.83
N ALA A 77 -6.73 -9.03 0.73
CA ALA A 77 -7.46 -10.11 0.07
C ALA A 77 -6.51 -11.20 -0.45
N ILE A 78 -5.41 -10.83 -1.13
CA ILE A 78 -4.41 -11.79 -1.61
C ILE A 78 -3.77 -12.54 -0.45
N LEU A 79 -3.40 -11.84 0.62
CA LEU A 79 -2.86 -12.47 1.83
C LEU A 79 -3.83 -13.48 2.45
N LYS A 80 -5.13 -13.16 2.44
CA LYS A 80 -6.17 -14.05 2.95
C LYS A 80 -6.35 -15.26 2.05
N GLU A 81 -6.37 -15.07 0.73
CA GLU A 81 -6.41 -16.16 -0.25
C GLU A 81 -5.25 -17.12 -0.06
N GLU A 82 -4.03 -16.60 0.12
CA GLU A 82 -2.83 -17.44 0.29
C GLU A 82 -2.75 -18.11 1.67
N ALA A 83 -3.30 -17.49 2.71
CA ALA A 83 -3.39 -18.12 4.03
C ALA A 83 -4.46 -19.23 4.09
N GLU A 84 -5.47 -19.19 3.20
CA GLU A 84 -6.54 -20.19 3.11
C GLU A 84 -6.27 -21.29 2.06
N ALA A 85 -5.22 -21.13 1.23
CA ALA A 85 -4.80 -22.08 0.18
C ALA A 85 -3.78 -23.10 0.69
#